data_AF-A0A1V9XJ28-F1
#
_entry.id   AF-A0A1V9XJ28-F1
#
_cell.length_a   1.000
_cell.length_b   1.000
_cell.length_c   1.000
_cell.angle_alpha   90.00
_cell.angle_beta   90.00
_cell.angle_gamma   90.00
#
_symmetry.space_group_name_H-M   'P 1'
#
loop_
_entity.id
_entity.type
_entity.pdbx_description
1 polymer ?
#
loop_
_entity_poly.entity_id
_entity_poly.type
_entity_poly.pdbx_seq_one_letter_code
_entity_poly.pdbx_strand_id
1 'polypeptide(L)'
;MLSKIGDFFRRNRRKFVIGGVVIGGLYVAHRYIRYRVEQWYENQTQTMLEQLKRKQHFGSILSTSDSIVLSCVFRLREMLSQELDIETLLEKVRTKPDNRVELWEEIKVRLITYGIVSVYAESLLICALRIQLGIIGGQVLLNSRKQQTQKDQEVHKKYLEMTHHFLNQGVLELVRKVKVVVVRAFEHIELKQTVSPDDFLLAYGYVRKNVPVIENAASYLIRDCWESACANPETANFEALNEMIAETKDILQCSDCLALLENLIDYGFRDLQELVRRSFIFLGLDQCPMVKVLPALKVQTAKRGELFVHDRLASDCSKNFLANVYEAFCNEPQR
;
A
#
# COMPACT_ATOMS: atom_id res chain seq x y z
N MET A 1 -76.86 41.31 26.48
CA MET A 1 -76.36 39.92 26.37
C MET A 1 -74.94 39.71 26.93
N LEU A 2 -74.12 40.77 27.06
CA LEU A 2 -72.74 40.67 27.58
C LEU A 2 -72.63 40.46 29.10
N SER A 3 -73.63 40.85 29.92
CA SER A 3 -73.59 40.63 31.38
C SER A 3 -73.74 39.15 31.77
N LYS A 4 -74.57 38.38 31.05
CA LYS A 4 -74.74 36.93 31.25
C LYS A 4 -73.47 36.12 30.93
N ILE A 5 -72.64 36.61 30.02
CA ILE A 5 -71.36 35.99 29.63
C ILE A 5 -70.30 36.23 30.73
N GLY A 6 -70.29 37.43 31.33
CA GLY A 6 -69.39 37.76 32.45
C GLY A 6 -69.67 36.95 33.71
N ASP A 7 -70.95 36.78 34.07
CA ASP A 7 -71.34 35.99 35.24
C ASP A 7 -71.08 34.49 35.06
N PHE A 8 -71.23 33.98 33.84
CA PHE A 8 -70.90 32.60 33.48
C PHE A 8 -69.39 32.32 33.57
N PHE A 9 -68.56 33.26 33.11
CA PHE A 9 -67.09 33.21 33.26
C PHE A 9 -66.66 33.26 34.72
N ARG A 10 -67.32 34.10 35.53
CA ARG A 10 -67.04 34.24 36.97
C ARG A 10 -67.39 32.97 37.76
N ARG A 11 -68.47 32.27 37.39
CA ARG A 11 -68.91 31.02 38.05
C ARG A 11 -68.05 29.79 37.68
N ASN A 12 -67.43 29.77 36.50
CA ASN A 12 -66.60 28.66 36.02
C ASN A 12 -65.08 28.99 35.94
N ARG A 13 -64.62 30.07 36.59
CA ARG A 13 -63.25 30.59 36.48
C ARG A 13 -62.15 29.55 36.72
N ARG A 14 -62.36 28.61 37.66
CA ARG A 14 -61.41 27.51 37.94
C ARG A 14 -61.29 26.54 36.75
N LYS A 15 -62.39 26.24 36.05
CA LYS A 15 -62.40 25.31 34.90
C LYS A 15 -61.69 25.91 33.68
N PHE A 16 -61.83 27.21 33.45
CA PHE A 16 -61.11 27.91 32.38
C PHE A 16 -59.61 28.02 32.66
N VAL A 17 -59.21 28.28 33.91
CA VAL A 17 -57.79 28.29 34.30
C VAL A 17 -57.18 26.89 34.12
N ILE A 18 -57.85 25.84 34.59
CA ILE A 18 -57.40 24.45 34.42
C ILE A 18 -57.32 24.10 32.93
N GLY A 19 -58.33 24.43 32.13
CA GLY A 19 -58.33 24.20 30.68
C GLY A 19 -57.20 24.94 29.95
N GLY A 20 -56.96 26.21 30.31
CA GLY A 20 -55.86 27.00 29.74
C GLY A 20 -54.47 26.44 30.09
N VAL A 21 -54.27 25.97 31.32
CA VAL A 21 -53.02 25.31 31.74
C VAL A 21 -52.80 23.99 31.00
N VAL A 22 -53.85 23.18 30.82
CA VAL A 22 -53.74 21.90 30.07
C VAL A 22 -53.39 22.15 28.61
N ILE A 23 -54.09 23.08 27.95
CA ILE A 23 -53.84 23.41 26.54
C ILE A 23 -52.44 24.02 26.37
N GLY A 24 -52.06 24.96 27.25
CA GLY A 24 -50.72 25.55 27.24
C GLY A 24 -49.62 24.53 27.50
N GLY A 25 -49.84 23.60 28.44
CA GLY A 25 -48.93 22.49 28.73
C GLY A 25 -48.76 21.54 27.56
N LEU A 26 -49.85 21.15 26.89
CA LEU A 26 -49.82 20.34 25.67
C LEU A 26 -49.07 21.05 24.54
N TYR A 27 -49.26 22.36 24.37
CA TYR A 27 -48.56 23.15 23.36
C TYR A 27 -47.04 23.19 23.61
N VAL A 28 -46.63 23.46 24.86
CA VAL A 28 -45.20 23.49 25.22
C VAL A 28 -44.58 22.10 25.09
N ALA A 29 -45.25 21.05 25.55
CA ALA A 29 -44.78 19.67 25.41
C ALA A 29 -44.63 19.27 23.94
N HIS A 30 -45.62 19.58 23.10
CA HIS A 30 -45.57 19.33 21.67
C HIS A 30 -44.41 20.09 20.99
N ARG A 31 -44.20 21.36 21.36
CA ARG A 31 -43.08 22.17 20.85
C ARG A 31 -41.73 21.59 21.28
N TYR A 32 -41.60 21.15 22.53
CA TYR A 32 -40.39 20.53 23.05
C TYR A 32 -40.08 19.21 22.34
N ILE A 33 -41.08 18.35 22.15
CA ILE A 33 -40.92 17.07 21.45
C ILE A 33 -40.48 17.31 20.00
N ARG A 34 -41.13 18.22 19.26
CA ARG A 34 -40.73 18.52 17.87
C ARG A 34 -39.30 19.02 17.78
N TYR A 35 -38.92 19.97 18.64
CA TYR A 35 -37.56 20.50 18.69
C TYR A 35 -36.54 19.40 19.01
N ARG A 36 -36.81 18.54 20.00
CA ARG A 36 -35.93 17.42 20.35
C ARG A 36 -35.79 16.39 19.24
N VAL A 37 -36.88 16.09 18.53
CA VAL A 37 -36.91 15.13 17.42
C VAL A 37 -36.14 15.68 16.22
N GLU A 38 -36.34 16.94 15.86
CA GLU A 38 -35.63 17.61 14.77
C GLU A 38 -34.12 17.66 15.03
N GLN A 39 -33.70 18.09 16.22
CA GLN A 39 -32.29 18.05 16.62
C GLN A 39 -31.69 16.64 16.59
N TRP A 40 -32.45 15.63 17.01
CA TRP A 40 -31.98 14.24 16.96
C TRP A 40 -31.79 13.79 15.51
N TYR A 41 -32.76 14.06 14.62
CA TYR A 41 -32.64 13.77 13.19
C TYR A 41 -31.49 14.53 12.53
N GLU A 42 -31.31 15.80 12.84
CA GLU A 42 -30.19 16.61 12.33
C GLU A 42 -28.84 16.01 12.75
N ASN A 43 -28.66 15.72 14.05
CA ASN A 43 -27.41 15.14 14.55
C ASN A 43 -27.13 13.75 13.95
N GLN A 44 -28.15 12.91 13.80
CA GLN A 44 -28.01 11.61 13.12
C GLN A 44 -27.63 11.79 11.65
N THR A 45 -28.29 12.72 10.96
CA THR A 45 -28.02 13.00 9.54
C THR A 45 -26.60 13.54 9.35
N GLN A 46 -26.14 14.43 10.22
CA GLN A 46 -24.76 14.95 10.18
C GLN A 46 -23.75 13.83 10.43
N THR A 47 -23.96 12.98 11.44
CA THR A 47 -23.08 11.85 11.74
C THR A 47 -22.99 10.88 10.55
N MET A 48 -24.13 10.55 9.94
CA MET A 48 -24.18 9.71 8.75
C MET A 48 -23.47 10.37 7.56
N LEU A 49 -23.68 11.66 7.33
CA LEU A 49 -23.04 12.40 6.24
C LEU A 49 -21.52 12.45 6.40
N GLU A 50 -21.02 12.66 7.62
CA GLU A 50 -19.58 12.63 7.92
C GLU A 50 -18.97 11.25 7.66
N GLN A 51 -19.65 10.18 8.09
CA GLN A 51 -19.22 8.81 7.82
C GLN A 51 -19.19 8.51 6.32
N LEU A 52 -20.21 8.96 5.56
CA LEU A 52 -20.26 8.79 4.12
C LEU A 52 -19.12 9.56 3.42
N LYS A 53 -18.89 10.81 3.79
CA LYS A 53 -17.78 11.62 3.27
C LYS A 53 -16.43 10.94 3.52
N ARG A 54 -16.21 10.43 4.74
CA ARG A 54 -14.97 9.71 5.09
C ARG A 54 -14.81 8.43 4.27
N LYS A 55 -15.86 7.63 4.13
CA LYS A 55 -15.85 6.40 3.31
C LYS A 55 -15.57 6.70 1.84
N GLN A 56 -16.20 7.74 1.30
CA GLN A 56 -15.97 8.18 -0.08
C GLN A 56 -14.52 8.67 -0.27
N HIS A 57 -14.01 9.49 0.65
CA HIS A 57 -12.64 9.97 0.60
C HIS A 57 -11.63 8.82 0.67
N PHE A 58 -11.82 7.89 1.60
CA PHE A 58 -11.00 6.68 1.68
C PHE A 58 -11.06 5.85 0.40
N GLY A 59 -12.25 5.65 -0.17
CA GLY A 59 -12.41 4.94 -1.45
C GLY A 59 -11.63 5.61 -2.59
N SER A 60 -11.59 6.94 -2.62
CA SER A 60 -10.74 7.69 -3.54
C SER A 60 -9.25 7.44 -3.28
N ILE A 61 -8.80 7.53 -2.02
CA ILE A 61 -7.40 7.29 -1.65
C ILE A 61 -6.95 5.87 -2.02
N LEU A 62 -7.79 4.87 -1.77
CA LEU A 62 -7.56 3.48 -2.17
C LEU A 62 -7.39 3.35 -3.69
N SER A 63 -8.33 3.90 -4.47
CA SER A 63 -8.25 3.87 -5.94
C SER A 63 -7.04 4.61 -6.51
N THR A 64 -6.69 5.76 -5.92
CA THR A 64 -5.52 6.55 -6.30
C THR A 64 -4.23 5.79 -5.94
N SER A 65 -4.17 5.20 -4.75
CA SER A 65 -3.05 4.36 -4.32
C SER A 65 -2.84 3.18 -5.26
N ASP A 66 -3.90 2.47 -5.64
CA ASP A 66 -3.80 1.34 -6.56
C ASP A 66 -3.22 1.78 -7.93
N SER A 67 -3.70 2.90 -8.45
CA SER A 67 -3.26 3.44 -9.74
C SER A 67 -1.78 3.87 -9.70
N ILE A 68 -1.34 4.51 -8.61
CA ILE A 68 0.06 4.90 -8.43
C ILE A 68 0.95 3.67 -8.29
N VAL A 69 0.55 2.67 -7.51
CA VAL A 69 1.31 1.42 -7.37
C VAL A 69 1.53 0.77 -8.73
N LEU A 70 0.48 0.62 -9.54
CA LEU A 70 0.58 0.00 -10.86
C LEU A 70 1.53 0.79 -11.79
N SER A 71 1.45 2.13 -11.78
CA SER A 71 2.36 2.98 -12.56
C SER A 71 3.82 2.84 -12.09
N CYS A 72 4.06 2.82 -10.78
CA CYS A 72 5.41 2.65 -10.24
C CYS A 72 5.95 1.23 -10.47
N VAL A 73 5.11 0.19 -10.43
CA VAL A 73 5.50 -1.19 -10.75
C VAL A 73 5.95 -1.33 -12.20
N PHE A 74 5.27 -0.66 -13.13
CA PHE A 74 5.70 -0.63 -14.53
C PHE A 74 7.13 -0.08 -14.64
N ARG A 75 7.39 1.10 -14.06
CA ARG A 75 8.73 1.71 -14.02
C ARG A 75 9.76 0.82 -13.31
N LEU A 76 9.39 0.21 -12.19
CA LEU A 76 10.24 -0.71 -11.45
C LEU A 76 10.73 -1.87 -12.33
N ARG A 77 9.85 -2.45 -13.16
CA ARG A 77 10.20 -3.56 -14.04
C ARG A 77 11.09 -3.15 -15.20
N GLU A 78 10.90 -1.95 -15.74
CA GLU A 78 11.83 -1.38 -16.72
C GLU A 78 13.23 -1.26 -16.11
N MET A 79 13.34 -0.72 -14.90
CA MET A 79 14.62 -0.63 -14.18
C MET A 79 15.26 -2.00 -13.94
N LEU A 80 14.48 -2.99 -13.49
CA LEU A 80 14.99 -4.35 -13.27
C LEU A 80 15.43 -5.02 -14.59
N SER A 81 14.69 -4.78 -15.67
CA SER A 81 15.01 -5.32 -17.00
C SER A 81 16.30 -4.72 -17.55
N GLN A 82 16.52 -3.41 -17.33
CA GLN A 82 17.75 -2.72 -17.71
C GLN A 82 18.96 -3.15 -16.86
N GLU A 83 18.80 -3.28 -15.53
CA GLU A 83 19.91 -3.65 -14.64
C GLU A 83 20.36 -5.10 -14.84
N LEU A 84 19.41 -6.03 -15.04
CA LEU A 84 19.73 -7.44 -15.22
C LEU A 84 19.95 -7.82 -16.70
N ASP A 85 19.46 -7.02 -17.65
CA ASP A 85 19.78 -7.09 -19.08
C ASP A 85 19.94 -8.53 -19.65
N ILE A 86 18.89 -9.33 -19.47
CA ILE A 86 18.90 -10.74 -19.88
C ILE A 86 18.85 -10.87 -21.41
N GLU A 87 18.21 -9.92 -22.10
CA GLU A 87 18.03 -9.96 -23.56
C GLU A 87 19.36 -9.82 -24.30
N THR A 88 20.24 -8.89 -23.90
CA THR A 88 21.54 -8.75 -24.58
C THR A 88 22.43 -9.98 -24.39
N LEU A 89 22.33 -10.67 -23.24
CA LEU A 89 23.02 -11.94 -23.02
C LEU A 89 22.47 -13.03 -23.94
N LEU A 90 21.15 -13.09 -24.13
CA LEU A 90 20.52 -14.05 -25.06
C LEU A 90 20.92 -13.77 -26.51
N GLU A 91 21.03 -12.50 -26.91
CA GLU A 91 21.53 -12.12 -28.24
C GLU A 91 22.98 -12.55 -28.44
N LYS A 92 23.85 -12.33 -27.45
CA LYS A 92 25.23 -12.83 -27.46
C LYS A 92 25.30 -14.35 -27.56
N VAL A 93 24.43 -15.09 -26.88
CA VAL A 93 24.39 -16.55 -27.00
C VAL A 93 24.01 -17.01 -28.42
N ARG A 94 23.19 -16.25 -29.15
CA ARG A 94 22.79 -16.58 -30.53
C ARG A 94 23.94 -16.49 -31.53
N THR A 95 24.96 -15.66 -31.29
CA THR A 95 26.14 -15.55 -32.16
C THR A 95 27.11 -16.73 -32.02
N LYS A 96 26.82 -17.69 -31.13
CA LYS A 96 27.63 -18.89 -30.85
C LYS A 96 29.09 -18.56 -30.49
N PRO A 97 29.34 -17.70 -29.48
CA PRO A 97 30.69 -17.38 -29.03
C PRO A 97 31.32 -18.58 -28.30
N ASP A 98 32.64 -18.57 -28.18
CA ASP A 98 33.39 -19.63 -27.49
C ASP A 98 33.01 -19.74 -26.00
N ASN A 99 32.69 -18.61 -25.35
CA ASN A 99 32.30 -18.53 -23.94
C ASN A 99 30.79 -18.77 -23.69
N ARG A 100 30.12 -19.54 -24.56
CA ARG A 100 28.67 -19.77 -24.49
C ARG A 100 28.18 -20.33 -23.15
N VAL A 101 28.98 -21.19 -22.51
CA VAL A 101 28.62 -21.80 -21.21
C VAL A 101 28.58 -20.73 -20.11
N GLU A 102 29.59 -19.86 -20.06
CA GLU A 102 29.64 -18.75 -19.10
C GLU A 102 28.44 -17.80 -19.27
N LEU A 103 28.05 -17.50 -20.51
CA LEU A 103 26.87 -16.68 -20.78
C LEU A 103 25.58 -17.31 -20.26
N TRP A 104 25.42 -18.64 -20.40
CA TRP A 104 24.26 -19.34 -19.85
C TRP A 104 24.25 -19.38 -18.33
N GLU A 105 25.41 -19.48 -17.68
CA GLU A 105 25.51 -19.38 -16.22
C GLU A 105 25.12 -17.98 -15.73
N GLU A 106 25.55 -16.92 -16.43
CA GLU A 106 25.13 -15.56 -16.10
C GLU A 106 23.62 -15.38 -16.34
N ILE A 107 23.07 -15.90 -17.45
CA ILE A 107 21.62 -15.87 -17.72
C ILE A 107 20.84 -16.59 -16.61
N LYS A 108 21.31 -17.75 -16.15
CA LYS A 108 20.72 -18.51 -15.04
C LYS A 108 20.59 -17.62 -13.79
N VAL A 109 21.70 -17.03 -13.36
CA VAL A 109 21.74 -16.16 -12.17
C VAL A 109 20.86 -14.94 -12.35
N ARG A 110 20.95 -14.23 -13.49
CA ARG A 110 20.20 -12.98 -13.70
C ARG A 110 18.70 -13.21 -13.82
N LEU A 111 18.28 -14.28 -14.50
CA LEU A 111 16.86 -14.62 -14.63
C LEU A 111 16.23 -14.95 -13.27
N ILE A 112 16.91 -15.76 -12.46
CA ILE A 112 16.42 -16.12 -11.12
C ILE A 112 16.42 -14.89 -10.20
N THR A 113 17.48 -14.07 -10.28
CA THR A 113 17.57 -12.81 -9.54
C THR A 113 16.41 -11.89 -9.92
N TYR A 114 16.07 -11.76 -11.20
CA TYR A 114 14.93 -10.94 -11.67
C TYR A 114 13.62 -11.38 -11.01
N GLY A 115 13.32 -12.68 -11.03
CA GLY A 115 12.11 -13.23 -10.43
C GLY A 115 12.02 -12.91 -8.93
N ILE A 116 13.07 -13.21 -8.17
CA ILE A 116 13.10 -13.02 -6.71
C ILE A 116 13.06 -11.53 -6.34
N VAL A 117 13.87 -10.69 -7.01
CA VAL A 117 13.86 -9.25 -6.74
C VAL A 117 12.51 -8.63 -7.09
N SER A 118 11.83 -9.09 -8.16
CA SER A 118 10.49 -8.57 -8.51
C SER A 118 9.49 -8.77 -7.37
N VAL A 119 9.50 -9.95 -6.71
CA VAL A 119 8.64 -10.22 -5.54
C VAL A 119 8.93 -9.24 -4.40
N TYR A 120 10.21 -9.12 -4.01
CA TYR A 120 10.59 -8.24 -2.91
C TYR A 120 10.30 -6.78 -3.22
N ALA A 121 10.69 -6.32 -4.40
CA ALA A 121 10.58 -4.92 -4.77
C ALA A 121 9.12 -4.48 -4.95
N GLU A 122 8.27 -5.32 -5.55
CA GLU A 122 6.84 -5.03 -5.67
C GLU A 122 6.16 -5.03 -4.30
N SER A 123 6.52 -5.95 -3.40
CA SER A 123 5.96 -6.00 -2.04
C SER A 123 6.32 -4.76 -1.22
N LEU A 124 7.61 -4.36 -1.25
CA LEU A 124 8.09 -3.13 -0.62
C LEU A 124 7.38 -1.89 -1.19
N LEU A 125 7.23 -1.82 -2.51
CA LEU A 125 6.58 -0.70 -3.19
C LEU A 125 5.09 -0.58 -2.83
N ILE A 126 4.36 -1.71 -2.75
CA ILE A 126 2.97 -1.74 -2.28
C ILE A 126 2.91 -1.13 -0.88
N CYS A 127 3.70 -1.64 0.07
CA CYS A 127 3.70 -1.14 1.45
C CYS A 127 4.04 0.35 1.54
N ALA A 128 5.12 0.78 0.88
CA ALA A 128 5.55 2.18 0.89
C ALA A 128 4.45 3.12 0.39
N LEU A 129 3.83 2.80 -0.74
CA LEU A 129 2.78 3.63 -1.33
C LEU A 129 1.47 3.55 -0.52
N ARG A 130 1.12 2.41 0.09
CA ARG A 130 -0.01 2.35 1.04
C ARG A 130 0.23 3.27 2.22
N ILE A 131 1.43 3.27 2.80
CA ILE A 131 1.76 4.13 3.95
C ILE A 131 1.71 5.60 3.53
N GLN A 132 2.40 5.97 2.45
CA GLN A 132 2.47 7.35 1.99
C GLN A 132 1.08 7.94 1.68
N LEU A 133 0.26 7.20 0.93
CA LEU A 133 -1.08 7.66 0.55
C LEU A 133 -2.05 7.61 1.74
N GLY A 134 -1.86 6.69 2.69
CA GLY A 134 -2.61 6.65 3.95
C GLY A 134 -2.36 7.89 4.80
N ILE A 135 -1.09 8.25 5.04
CA ILE A 135 -0.70 9.45 5.79
C ILE A 135 -1.23 10.71 5.11
N ILE A 136 -0.94 10.89 3.81
CA ILE A 136 -1.43 12.06 3.06
C ILE A 136 -2.95 12.13 3.10
N GLY A 137 -3.64 11.00 2.89
CA GLY A 137 -5.10 10.93 2.92
C GLY A 137 -5.67 11.38 4.27
N GLY A 138 -5.08 10.92 5.38
CA GLY A 138 -5.50 11.34 6.73
C GLY A 138 -5.30 12.83 6.97
N GLN A 139 -4.10 13.34 6.64
CA GLN A 139 -3.76 14.76 6.79
C GLN A 139 -4.66 15.67 5.93
N VAL A 140 -4.95 15.28 4.67
CA VAL A 140 -5.84 16.05 3.78
C VAL A 140 -7.26 16.09 4.35
N LEU A 141 -7.77 14.99 4.91
CA LEU A 141 -9.10 14.97 5.54
C LEU A 141 -9.14 15.88 6.79
N LEU A 142 -8.11 15.82 7.64
CA LEU A 142 -8.00 16.68 8.82
C LEU A 142 -7.89 18.17 8.44
N ASN A 143 -7.04 18.50 7.48
CA ASN A 143 -6.80 19.87 7.04
C ASN A 143 -7.99 20.46 6.27
N SER A 144 -8.81 19.62 5.64
CA SER A 144 -10.10 20.06 5.06
C SER A 144 -11.04 20.67 6.12
N ARG A 145 -10.87 20.32 7.40
CA ARG A 145 -11.60 20.94 8.53
C ARG A 145 -11.00 22.27 8.99
N LYS A 146 -9.72 22.53 8.69
CA LYS A 146 -8.93 23.69 9.17
C LYS A 146 -8.54 24.69 8.07
N GLN A 147 -8.94 24.44 6.82
CA GLN A 147 -8.47 25.05 5.56
C GLN A 147 -7.06 24.57 5.16
N GLN A 148 -6.98 23.82 4.05
CA GLN A 148 -5.72 23.34 3.47
C GLN A 148 -4.93 24.50 2.86
N THR A 149 -3.64 24.59 3.17
CA THR A 149 -2.77 25.65 2.65
C THR A 149 -1.99 25.17 1.41
N GLN A 150 -1.58 26.11 0.55
CA GLN A 150 -0.68 25.81 -0.58
C GLN A 150 0.64 25.18 -0.12
N LYS A 151 1.07 25.51 1.10
CA LYS A 151 2.26 24.95 1.76
C LYS A 151 2.13 23.44 2.00
N ASP A 152 0.96 22.97 2.46
CA ASP A 152 0.71 21.54 2.71
C ASP A 152 0.82 20.72 1.41
N GLN A 153 0.35 21.26 0.29
CA GLN A 153 0.42 20.60 -1.01
C GLN A 153 1.86 20.43 -1.50
N GLU A 154 2.73 21.40 -1.24
CA GLU A 154 4.15 21.31 -1.61
C GLU A 154 4.88 20.24 -0.78
N VAL A 155 4.59 20.16 0.53
CA VAL A 155 5.13 19.14 1.41
C VAL A 155 4.69 17.75 0.97
N HIS A 156 3.39 17.55 0.68
CA HIS A 156 2.87 16.26 0.19
C HIS A 156 3.50 15.85 -1.14
N LYS A 157 3.73 16.80 -2.05
CA LYS A 157 4.41 16.53 -3.32
C LYS A 157 5.84 16.05 -3.08
N LYS A 158 6.64 16.78 -2.28
CA LYS A 158 8.02 16.39 -1.93
C LYS A 158 8.08 15.04 -1.22
N TYR A 159 7.10 14.75 -0.37
CA TYR A 159 7.01 13.46 0.32
C TYR A 159 6.75 12.27 -0.62
N LEU A 160 5.91 12.45 -1.66
CA LEU A 160 5.69 11.42 -2.68
C LEU A 160 6.95 11.16 -3.54
N GLU A 161 7.84 12.15 -3.67
CA GLU A 161 9.10 11.97 -4.40
C GLU A 161 10.06 10.98 -3.71
N MET A 162 9.83 10.59 -2.45
CA MET A 162 10.63 9.56 -1.79
C MET A 162 10.61 8.21 -2.52
N THR A 163 9.51 7.87 -3.19
CA THR A 163 9.41 6.63 -3.99
C THR A 163 10.47 6.62 -5.11
N HIS A 164 10.93 7.79 -5.54
CA HIS A 164 12.05 7.93 -6.47
C HIS A 164 13.35 7.37 -5.90
N HIS A 165 13.62 7.52 -4.60
CA HIS A 165 14.82 6.93 -3.98
C HIS A 165 14.81 5.41 -4.11
N PHE A 166 13.69 4.76 -3.77
CA PHE A 166 13.55 3.33 -3.94
C PHE A 166 13.74 2.90 -5.41
N LEU A 167 13.02 3.54 -6.34
CA LEU A 167 13.03 3.15 -7.76
C LEU A 167 14.40 3.31 -8.45
N ASN A 168 15.28 4.19 -7.96
CA ASN A 168 16.60 4.40 -8.58
C ASN A 168 17.78 3.84 -7.79
N GLN A 169 17.71 3.79 -6.46
CA GLN A 169 18.84 3.39 -5.61
C GLN A 169 18.51 2.13 -4.81
N GLY A 170 17.40 2.13 -4.08
CA GLY A 170 17.00 1.01 -3.22
C GLY A 170 16.85 -0.31 -3.99
N VAL A 171 16.24 -0.26 -5.18
CA VAL A 171 16.07 -1.44 -6.05
C VAL A 171 17.42 -1.99 -6.52
N LEU A 172 18.40 -1.15 -6.85
CA LEU A 172 19.71 -1.60 -7.29
C LEU A 172 20.49 -2.26 -6.15
N GLU A 173 20.38 -1.72 -4.94
CA GLU A 173 20.95 -2.36 -3.75
C GLU A 173 20.31 -3.73 -3.48
N LEU A 174 18.99 -3.81 -3.61
CA LEU A 174 18.25 -5.07 -3.47
C LEU A 174 18.69 -6.10 -4.53
N VAL A 175 18.85 -5.69 -5.80
CA VAL A 175 19.40 -6.55 -6.87
C VAL A 175 20.77 -7.10 -6.47
N ARG A 176 21.69 -6.24 -6.00
CA ARG A 176 23.04 -6.67 -5.60
C ARG A 176 23.00 -7.69 -4.47
N LYS A 177 22.25 -7.41 -3.40
CA LYS A 177 22.12 -8.30 -2.23
C LYS A 177 21.50 -9.65 -2.62
N VAL A 178 20.41 -9.64 -3.38
CA VAL A 178 19.75 -10.88 -3.82
C VAL A 178 20.65 -11.67 -4.76
N LYS A 179 21.32 -11.03 -5.73
CA LYS A 179 22.21 -11.70 -6.69
C LYS A 179 23.30 -12.50 -5.98
N VAL A 180 23.94 -11.94 -4.95
CA VAL A 180 24.98 -12.63 -4.16
C VAL A 180 24.43 -13.92 -3.53
N VAL A 181 23.22 -13.88 -2.98
CA VAL A 181 22.60 -15.05 -2.34
C VAL A 181 22.11 -16.07 -3.37
N VAL A 182 21.58 -15.60 -4.52
CA VAL A 182 21.18 -16.47 -5.64
C VAL A 182 22.37 -17.26 -6.19
N VAL A 183 23.53 -16.61 -6.36
CA VAL A 183 24.76 -17.30 -6.79
C VAL A 183 25.07 -18.45 -5.84
N ARG A 184 25.05 -18.23 -4.53
CA ARG A 184 25.29 -19.28 -3.52
C ARG A 184 24.21 -20.38 -3.55
N ALA A 185 22.96 -20.02 -3.75
CA ALA A 185 21.84 -20.97 -3.77
C ALA A 185 21.90 -21.93 -4.98
N PHE A 186 22.44 -21.48 -6.11
CA PHE A 186 22.51 -22.23 -7.37
C PHE A 186 23.94 -22.60 -7.79
N GLU A 187 24.93 -22.42 -6.91
CA GLU A 187 26.35 -22.68 -7.19
C GLU A 187 26.59 -24.15 -7.56
N HIS A 188 25.94 -25.07 -6.83
CA HIS A 188 26.08 -26.51 -7.03
C HIS A 188 25.16 -27.08 -8.12
N ILE A 189 24.37 -26.24 -8.79
CA ILE A 189 23.44 -26.67 -9.85
C ILE A 189 24.01 -26.28 -11.21
N GLU A 190 24.70 -27.21 -11.85
CA GLU A 190 25.29 -26.99 -13.18
C GLU A 190 24.22 -26.91 -14.28
N LEU A 191 24.51 -26.22 -15.38
CA LEU A 191 23.60 -26.13 -16.54
C LEU A 191 23.15 -27.48 -17.12
N LYS A 192 24.01 -28.51 -17.06
CA LYS A 192 23.71 -29.85 -17.58
C LYS A 192 23.01 -30.75 -16.56
N GLN A 193 23.03 -30.38 -15.29
CA GLN A 193 22.43 -31.17 -14.23
C GLN A 193 20.92 -31.23 -14.41
N THR A 194 20.37 -32.44 -14.24
CA THR A 194 18.93 -32.66 -14.21
C THR A 194 18.37 -32.07 -12.93
N VAL A 195 17.38 -31.18 -13.08
CA VAL A 195 16.69 -30.50 -11.99
C VAL A 195 15.20 -30.76 -12.06
N SER A 196 14.54 -30.62 -10.92
CA SER A 196 13.11 -30.72 -10.67
C SER A 196 12.57 -29.40 -10.10
N PRO A 197 11.25 -29.20 -10.04
CA PRO A 197 10.66 -28.08 -9.32
C PRO A 197 11.10 -28.00 -7.84
N ASP A 198 11.34 -29.14 -7.18
CA ASP A 198 11.73 -29.19 -5.77
C ASP A 198 13.14 -28.61 -5.53
N ASP A 199 14.04 -28.72 -6.51
CA ASP A 199 15.37 -28.09 -6.43
C ASP A 199 15.26 -26.56 -6.38
N PHE A 200 14.33 -25.98 -7.16
CA PHE A 200 14.02 -24.55 -7.08
C PHE A 200 13.31 -24.20 -5.77
N LEU A 201 12.49 -25.10 -5.22
CA LEU A 201 11.87 -24.94 -3.89
C LEU A 201 12.91 -24.78 -2.80
N LEU A 202 13.88 -25.69 -2.75
CA LEU A 202 14.97 -25.62 -1.78
C LEU A 202 15.82 -24.37 -1.97
N ALA A 203 16.19 -24.05 -3.21
CA ALA A 203 17.02 -22.88 -3.51
C ALA A 203 16.31 -21.55 -3.20
N TYR A 204 15.03 -21.38 -3.57
CA TYR A 204 14.27 -20.18 -3.23
C TYR A 204 14.04 -20.07 -1.71
N GLY A 205 13.82 -21.19 -1.02
CA GLY A 205 13.75 -21.22 0.45
C GLY A 205 15.06 -20.77 1.09
N TYR A 206 16.21 -21.19 0.55
CA TYR A 206 17.52 -20.71 0.98
C TYR A 206 17.65 -19.19 0.77
N VAL A 207 17.27 -18.67 -0.40
CA VAL A 207 17.33 -17.21 -0.67
C VAL A 207 16.40 -16.46 0.28
N ARG A 208 15.18 -16.93 0.50
CA ARG A 208 14.21 -16.32 1.41
C ARG A 208 14.73 -16.20 2.84
N LYS A 209 15.47 -17.21 3.31
CA LYS A 209 16.07 -17.24 4.66
C LYS A 209 17.30 -16.33 4.79
N ASN A 210 18.04 -16.11 3.71
CA ASN A 210 19.35 -15.43 3.74
C ASN A 210 19.31 -13.99 3.19
N VAL A 211 18.15 -13.48 2.78
CA VAL A 211 17.97 -12.07 2.39
C VAL A 211 17.00 -11.41 3.38
N PRO A 212 17.50 -10.66 4.39
CA PRO A 212 16.67 -10.01 5.40
C PRO A 212 16.03 -8.72 4.86
N VAL A 213 15.10 -8.87 3.91
CA VAL A 213 14.43 -7.73 3.25
C VAL A 213 13.46 -7.04 4.20
N ILE A 214 12.76 -7.81 5.02
CA ILE A 214 11.66 -7.32 5.87
C ILE A 214 12.22 -6.47 7.00
N GLU A 215 13.26 -6.95 7.68
CA GLU A 215 13.91 -6.24 8.77
C GLU A 215 14.58 -4.94 8.30
N ASN A 216 15.02 -4.91 7.04
CA ASN A 216 15.69 -3.77 6.43
C ASN A 216 14.80 -2.99 5.45
N ALA A 217 13.47 -3.14 5.52
CA ALA A 217 12.55 -2.53 4.55
C ALA A 217 12.76 -1.01 4.41
N ALA A 218 12.94 -0.32 5.55
CA ALA A 218 13.17 1.12 5.58
C ALA A 218 14.44 1.55 4.84
N SER A 219 15.53 0.77 4.90
CA SER A 219 16.81 1.16 4.27
C SER A 219 16.73 1.14 2.74
N TYR A 220 15.84 0.32 2.16
CA TYR A 220 15.62 0.33 0.71
C TYR A 220 14.66 1.44 0.28
N LEU A 221 13.65 1.72 1.12
CA LEU A 221 12.51 2.55 0.75
C LEU A 221 12.73 4.04 0.96
N ILE A 222 13.42 4.42 2.04
CA ILE A 222 13.46 5.80 2.53
C ILE A 222 14.91 6.25 2.70
N ARG A 223 15.19 7.49 2.31
CA ARG A 223 16.41 8.21 2.69
C ARG A 223 16.36 8.56 4.18
N ASP A 224 17.52 8.66 4.82
CA ASP A 224 17.58 8.94 6.26
C ASP A 224 16.99 10.29 6.70
N CYS A 225 17.14 11.33 5.87
CA CYS A 225 16.52 12.63 6.05
C CYS A 225 16.53 13.43 4.74
N TRP A 226 15.73 14.50 4.69
CA TRP A 226 15.92 15.54 3.67
C TRP A 226 16.88 16.61 4.20
N GLU A 227 18.07 16.72 3.63
CA GLU A 227 19.09 17.68 4.08
C GLU A 227 18.64 19.12 3.81
N SER A 228 18.69 19.98 4.84
CA SER A 228 18.43 21.41 4.72
C SER A 228 19.75 22.16 4.52
N ALA A 229 19.94 22.73 3.34
CA ALA A 229 21.05 23.65 3.09
C ALA A 229 20.72 25.04 3.68
N CYS A 230 20.94 25.20 4.99
CA CYS A 230 20.97 26.48 5.73
C CYS A 230 19.66 27.30 5.81
N ALA A 231 19.67 28.32 6.69
CA ALA A 231 18.53 29.10 7.21
C ALA A 231 17.66 29.81 6.14
N ASN A 232 16.77 29.06 5.51
CA ASN A 232 15.79 29.55 4.54
C ASN A 232 14.36 29.43 5.10
N PRO A 233 13.41 30.26 4.65
CA PRO A 233 11.99 30.14 5.02
C PRO A 233 11.34 28.77 4.68
N GLU A 234 12.02 27.91 3.92
CA GLU A 234 11.65 26.51 3.67
C GLU A 234 11.89 25.56 4.87
N THR A 235 12.57 25.99 5.94
CA THR A 235 12.88 25.13 7.11
C THR A 235 11.65 24.46 7.71
N ALA A 236 10.51 25.17 7.80
CA ALA A 236 9.27 24.59 8.31
C ALA A 236 8.64 23.54 7.38
N ASN A 237 8.92 23.59 6.06
CA ASN A 237 8.50 22.53 5.12
C ASN A 237 9.37 21.28 5.31
N PHE A 238 10.67 21.46 5.59
CA PHE A 238 11.57 20.35 5.88
C PHE A 238 11.26 19.68 7.21
N GLU A 239 10.86 20.43 8.23
CA GLU A 239 10.44 19.87 9.52
C GLU A 239 9.21 18.96 9.35
N ALA A 240 8.14 19.47 8.73
CA ALA A 240 6.93 18.68 8.44
C ALA A 240 7.22 17.46 7.54
N LEU A 241 8.09 17.62 6.53
CA LEU A 241 8.51 16.51 5.67
C LEU A 241 9.29 15.44 6.46
N ASN A 242 10.22 15.85 7.32
CA ASN A 242 11.00 14.92 8.14
C ASN A 242 10.14 14.23 9.21
N GLU A 243 9.09 14.90 9.72
CA GLU A 243 8.09 14.28 10.59
C GLU A 243 7.33 13.16 9.85
N MET A 244 6.81 13.43 8.64
CA MET A 244 6.17 12.39 7.82
C MET A 244 7.14 11.23 7.50
N ILE A 245 8.42 11.52 7.27
CA ILE A 245 9.46 10.50 7.06
C ILE A 245 9.65 9.63 8.32
N ALA A 246 9.71 10.25 9.50
CA ALA A 246 9.84 9.55 10.77
C ALA A 246 8.62 8.66 11.03
N GLU A 247 7.40 9.18 10.85
CA GLU A 247 6.15 8.41 10.94
C GLU A 247 6.15 7.23 9.97
N THR A 248 6.65 7.41 8.75
CA THR A 248 6.78 6.32 7.77
C THR A 248 7.75 5.24 8.25
N LYS A 249 8.91 5.64 8.79
CA LYS A 249 9.89 4.70 9.36
C LYS A 249 9.29 3.90 10.51
N ASP A 250 8.54 4.56 11.40
CA ASP A 250 7.87 3.91 12.53
C ASP A 250 6.81 2.90 12.04
N ILE A 251 6.00 3.27 11.04
CA ILE A 251 4.99 2.36 10.47
C ILE A 251 5.66 1.19 9.75
N LEU A 252 6.77 1.40 9.02
CA LEU A 252 7.51 0.31 8.37
C LEU A 252 8.06 -0.72 9.36
N GLN A 253 8.31 -0.32 10.60
CA GLN A 253 8.80 -1.18 11.68
C GLN A 253 7.68 -1.77 12.55
N CYS A 254 6.42 -1.36 12.35
CA CYS A 254 5.31 -1.85 13.14
C CYS A 254 4.92 -3.29 12.78
N SER A 255 4.36 -4.03 13.73
CA SER A 255 3.97 -5.44 13.55
C SER A 255 3.04 -5.65 12.37
N ASP A 256 2.11 -4.71 12.13
CA ASP A 256 1.11 -4.83 11.07
C ASP A 256 1.74 -4.69 9.69
N CYS A 257 2.70 -3.77 9.52
CA CYS A 257 3.43 -3.61 8.26
C CYS A 257 4.36 -4.79 8.00
N LEU A 258 5.08 -5.27 9.03
CA LEU A 258 5.94 -6.44 8.91
C LEU A 258 5.12 -7.69 8.56
N ALA A 259 3.95 -7.87 9.17
CA ALA A 259 3.04 -8.96 8.85
C ALA A 259 2.47 -8.85 7.43
N LEU A 260 2.13 -7.64 6.96
CA LEU A 260 1.73 -7.43 5.56
C LEU A 260 2.87 -7.79 4.60
N LEU A 261 4.09 -7.32 4.85
CA LEU A 261 5.26 -7.63 4.03
C LEU A 261 5.55 -9.13 3.97
N GLU A 262 5.53 -9.81 5.12
CA GLU A 262 5.69 -11.26 5.22
C GLU A 262 4.66 -11.97 4.34
N ASN A 263 3.38 -11.61 4.47
CA ASN A 263 2.31 -12.17 3.65
C ASN A 263 2.53 -11.93 2.15
N LEU A 264 2.83 -10.70 1.74
CA LEU A 264 3.05 -10.35 0.34
C LEU A 264 4.22 -11.15 -0.27
N ILE A 265 5.32 -11.22 0.47
CA ILE A 265 6.53 -11.94 0.06
C ILE A 265 6.27 -13.44 -0.01
N ASP A 266 5.65 -14.03 1.00
CA ASP A 266 5.33 -15.47 1.03
C ASP A 266 4.44 -15.88 -0.14
N TYR A 267 3.43 -15.06 -0.45
CA TYR A 267 2.63 -15.28 -1.64
C TYR A 267 3.43 -15.13 -2.93
N GLY A 268 4.33 -14.15 -3.01
CA GLY A 268 5.20 -13.98 -4.16
C GLY A 268 6.16 -15.15 -4.37
N PHE A 269 6.73 -15.71 -3.30
CA PHE A 269 7.57 -16.91 -3.39
C PHE A 269 6.76 -18.15 -3.81
N ARG A 270 5.54 -18.32 -3.31
CA ARG A 270 4.63 -19.37 -3.80
C ARG A 270 4.30 -19.22 -5.28
N ASP A 271 4.08 -17.98 -5.72
CA ASP A 271 3.85 -17.66 -7.13
C ASP A 271 5.07 -18.00 -7.99
N LEU A 272 6.29 -17.64 -7.55
CA LEU A 272 7.53 -18.04 -8.24
C LEU A 272 7.67 -19.57 -8.36
N GLN A 273 7.29 -20.33 -7.32
CA GLN A 273 7.28 -21.79 -7.39
C GLN A 273 6.27 -22.31 -8.41
N GLU A 274 5.08 -21.74 -8.45
CA GLU A 274 4.07 -22.11 -9.43
C GLU A 274 4.52 -21.77 -10.86
N LEU A 275 5.26 -20.67 -11.07
CA LEU A 275 5.86 -20.36 -12.37
C LEU A 275 6.90 -21.40 -12.78
N VAL A 276 7.76 -21.84 -11.86
CA VAL A 276 8.70 -22.94 -12.11
C VAL A 276 7.92 -24.20 -12.51
N ARG A 277 6.92 -24.61 -11.72
CA ARG A 277 6.10 -25.79 -12.02
C ARG A 277 5.45 -25.70 -13.40
N ARG A 278 4.91 -24.53 -13.76
CA ARG A 278 4.34 -24.27 -15.09
C ARG A 278 5.38 -24.36 -16.21
N SER A 279 6.64 -23.98 -15.96
CA SER A 279 7.73 -24.17 -16.93
C SER A 279 8.02 -25.64 -17.20
N PHE A 280 8.02 -26.50 -16.17
CA PHE A 280 8.18 -27.94 -16.32
C PHE A 280 7.00 -28.58 -17.06
N ILE A 281 5.76 -28.22 -16.71
CA ILE A 281 4.56 -28.67 -17.43
C ILE A 281 4.59 -28.26 -18.89
N PHE A 282 4.99 -27.02 -19.17
CA PHE A 282 5.10 -26.52 -20.54
C PHE A 282 6.11 -27.33 -21.38
N LEU A 283 7.17 -27.83 -20.74
CA LEU A 283 8.15 -28.72 -21.38
C LEU A 283 7.65 -30.17 -21.49
N GLY A 284 6.59 -30.54 -20.77
CA GLY A 284 6.10 -31.92 -20.69
C GLY A 284 7.06 -32.86 -19.96
N LEU A 285 7.85 -32.33 -19.02
CA LEU A 285 8.91 -33.07 -18.32
C LEU A 285 8.79 -32.83 -16.81
N ASP A 286 8.89 -33.88 -16.01
CA ASP A 286 8.95 -33.76 -14.54
C ASP A 286 10.33 -33.30 -14.06
N GLN A 287 11.37 -33.67 -14.80
CA GLN A 287 12.75 -33.28 -14.56
C GLN A 287 13.47 -33.07 -15.89
N CYS A 288 14.36 -32.09 -15.97
CA CYS A 288 15.18 -31.87 -17.16
C CYS A 288 16.46 -31.09 -16.84
N PRO A 289 17.46 -31.08 -17.74
CA PRO A 289 18.65 -30.27 -17.55
C PRO A 289 18.33 -28.79 -17.31
N MET A 290 18.98 -28.15 -16.34
CA MET A 290 18.77 -26.74 -15.96
C MET A 290 18.69 -25.81 -17.17
N VAL A 291 19.61 -25.95 -18.13
CA VAL A 291 19.65 -25.12 -19.35
C VAL A 291 18.36 -25.19 -20.19
N LYS A 292 17.61 -26.31 -20.15
CA LYS A 292 16.33 -26.46 -20.86
C LYS A 292 15.18 -25.73 -20.15
N VAL A 293 15.25 -25.60 -18.83
CA VAL A 293 14.22 -24.91 -18.04
C VAL A 293 14.30 -23.40 -18.24
N LEU A 294 15.51 -22.82 -18.36
CA LEU A 294 15.71 -21.37 -18.37
C LEU A 294 14.86 -20.61 -19.41
N PRO A 295 14.75 -21.03 -20.68
CA PRO A 295 13.88 -20.34 -21.64
C PRO A 295 12.40 -20.41 -21.26
N ALA A 296 11.93 -21.57 -20.79
CA ALA A 296 10.54 -21.74 -20.33
C ALA A 296 10.27 -20.89 -19.08
N LEU A 297 11.22 -20.84 -18.14
CA LEU A 297 11.15 -20.01 -16.94
C LEU A 297 11.10 -18.52 -17.28
N LYS A 298 11.90 -18.06 -18.24
CA LYS A 298 11.85 -16.68 -18.73
C LYS A 298 10.47 -16.32 -19.27
N VAL A 299 9.88 -17.18 -20.09
CA VAL A 299 8.54 -16.96 -20.66
C VAL A 299 7.47 -16.90 -19.57
N GLN A 300 7.50 -17.82 -18.59
CA GLN A 300 6.52 -17.81 -17.50
C GLN A 300 6.72 -16.59 -16.58
N THR A 301 7.96 -16.22 -16.29
CA THR A 301 8.30 -15.04 -15.47
C THR A 301 7.81 -13.75 -16.12
N ALA A 302 7.92 -13.62 -17.44
CA ALA A 302 7.39 -12.46 -18.17
C ALA A 302 5.85 -12.34 -18.06
N LYS A 303 5.13 -13.48 -17.97
CA LYS A 303 3.67 -13.51 -17.83
C LYS A 303 3.17 -13.19 -16.41
N ARG A 304 4.05 -13.24 -15.41
CA ARG A 304 3.74 -12.88 -14.01
C ARG A 304 3.18 -11.46 -13.91
N GLY A 305 3.74 -10.56 -14.73
CA GLY A 305 3.29 -9.22 -15.06
C GLY A 305 2.23 -8.64 -14.13
N GLU A 306 1.01 -8.48 -14.57
CA GLU A 306 0.07 -7.60 -13.85
C GLU A 306 -0.71 -8.34 -12.74
N LEU A 307 -0.89 -9.65 -12.89
CA LEU A 307 -1.76 -10.47 -12.04
C LEU A 307 -1.36 -10.43 -10.56
N PHE A 308 -0.09 -10.64 -10.24
CA PHE A 308 0.37 -10.65 -8.85
C PHE A 308 0.03 -9.35 -8.12
N VAL A 309 0.40 -8.21 -8.71
CA VAL A 309 0.23 -6.89 -8.08
C VAL A 309 -1.25 -6.54 -7.97
N HIS A 310 -2.06 -6.80 -9.00
CA HIS A 310 -3.50 -6.59 -8.92
C HIS A 310 -4.14 -7.43 -7.81
N ASP A 311 -3.82 -8.72 -7.73
CA ASP A 311 -4.37 -9.60 -6.70
C ASP A 311 -3.94 -9.18 -5.29
N ARG A 312 -2.69 -8.74 -5.13
CA ARG A 312 -2.18 -8.25 -3.84
C ARG A 312 -2.82 -6.94 -3.41
N LEU A 313 -3.00 -5.99 -4.33
CA LEU A 313 -3.71 -4.73 -4.07
C LEU A 313 -5.19 -4.98 -3.72
N ALA A 314 -5.82 -5.94 -4.40
CA ALA A 314 -7.21 -6.30 -4.15
C ALA A 314 -7.44 -7.06 -2.83
N SER A 315 -6.38 -7.57 -2.20
CA SER A 315 -6.48 -8.34 -0.95
C SER A 315 -7.00 -7.50 0.22
N ASP A 316 -7.78 -8.14 1.09
CA ASP A 316 -8.30 -7.48 2.30
C ASP A 316 -7.17 -7.06 3.23
N CYS A 317 -6.08 -7.83 3.31
CA CYS A 317 -4.91 -7.46 4.10
C CYS A 317 -4.32 -6.12 3.64
N SER A 318 -4.12 -5.93 2.33
CA SER A 318 -3.60 -4.66 1.81
C SER A 318 -4.58 -3.49 2.00
N LYS A 319 -5.89 -3.72 1.80
CA LYS A 319 -6.92 -2.68 1.94
C LYS A 319 -7.10 -2.25 3.39
N ASN A 320 -7.16 -3.21 4.30
CA ASN A 320 -7.30 -2.98 5.73
C ASN A 320 -6.05 -2.30 6.30
N PHE A 321 -4.86 -2.66 5.83
CA PHE A 321 -3.64 -1.95 6.24
C PHE A 321 -3.68 -0.47 5.84
N LEU A 322 -4.07 -0.15 4.60
CA LEU A 322 -4.26 1.24 4.18
C LEU A 322 -5.35 1.94 5.01
N ALA A 323 -6.45 1.26 5.33
CA ALA A 323 -7.51 1.79 6.17
C ALA A 323 -7.00 2.14 7.58
N ASN A 324 -6.23 1.24 8.20
CA ASN A 324 -5.66 1.44 9.54
C ASN A 324 -4.70 2.64 9.56
N VAL A 325 -3.78 2.72 8.58
CA VAL A 325 -2.89 3.88 8.45
C VAL A 325 -3.73 5.14 8.26
N TYR A 326 -4.62 5.16 7.27
CA TYR A 326 -5.48 6.32 7.00
C TYR A 326 -6.26 6.78 8.24
N GLU A 327 -6.86 5.87 8.99
CA GLU A 327 -7.63 6.18 10.19
C GLU A 327 -6.75 6.73 11.32
N ALA A 328 -5.54 6.21 11.50
CA ALA A 328 -4.58 6.73 12.49
C ALA A 328 -4.26 8.21 12.23
N PHE A 329 -4.13 8.61 10.97
CA PHE A 329 -3.87 9.99 10.56
C PHE A 329 -5.13 10.84 10.35
N CYS A 330 -6.33 10.28 10.56
CA CYS A 330 -7.61 11.02 10.46
C CYS A 330 -8.08 11.63 11.78
N ASN A 331 -7.47 11.27 12.90
CA ASN A 331 -7.88 11.73 14.24
C ASN A 331 -6.89 12.79 14.75
N GLU A 332 -7.39 13.80 15.48
CA GLU A 332 -6.48 14.75 16.12
C GLU A 332 -5.63 14.01 17.16
N PRO A 333 -4.32 14.29 17.26
CA PRO A 333 -3.50 13.68 18.30
C PRO A 333 -4.12 14.00 19.66
N GLN A 334 -4.41 12.96 20.45
CA GLN A 334 -4.82 13.11 21.84
C GLN A 334 -3.64 13.77 22.57
N ARG A 335 -3.71 15.09 22.76
CA ARG A 335 -2.72 15.86 23.51
C ARG A 335 -2.79 15.56 25.00
#